data_AF-A0A9C8C574-F1
#
_entry.id   AF-A0A9C8C574-F1
#
_cell.length_a   1.000
_cell.length_b   1.000
_cell.length_c   1.000
_cell.angle_alpha   90.00
_cell.angle_beta   90.00
_cell.angle_gamma   90.00
#
_symmetry.space_group_name_H-M   'P 1'
#
loop_
_entity.id
_entity.type
_entity.pdbx_description
1 polymer ?
#
loop_
_entity_poly.entity_id
_entity_poly.type
_entity_poly.pdbx_seq_one_letter_code
_entity_poly.pdbx_strand_id
1 'polypeptide(L)' 'MKTPDLSIIIVNWNTKYFLEKCFRSVYENSDGLNFEIFVIDNASTDGSQQMVKEKFPDVNLIE' A
#
# COMPACT_ATOMS: atom_id res chain seq x y z
N MET A 1 -1.21 -0.38 21.39
CA MET A 1 -0.91 -0.96 20.07
C MET A 1 0.51 -1.50 20.11
N LYS A 2 0.79 -2.66 19.50
CA LYS A 2 2.18 -3.12 19.34
C LYS A 2 2.87 -2.21 18.32
N THR A 3 4.10 -1.82 18.60
CA THR A 3 4.96 -1.12 17.62
C THR A 3 5.16 -2.04 16.41
N PRO A 4 5.00 -1.55 15.18
CA PRO A 4 5.33 -2.34 13.99
C PRO A 4 6.84 -2.60 13.92
N ASP A 5 7.20 -3.76 13.39
CA ASP A 5 8.59 -4.12 13.07
C ASP A 5 9.08 -3.34 11.84
N LEU A 6 8.15 -3.01 10.94
CA LEU A 6 8.42 -2.29 9.70
C LEU A 6 7.23 -1.42 9.28
N SER A 7 7.48 -0.15 8.98
CA SER A 7 6.52 0.73 8.30
C SER A 7 6.98 0.95 6.87
N ILE A 8 6.12 0.69 5.90
CA ILE A 8 6.40 0.81 4.46
C ILE A 8 5.67 2.05 3.94
N ILE A 9 6.41 3.03 3.44
CA ILE A 9 5.86 4.29 2.93
C ILE A 9 6.06 4.33 1.41
N ILE A 10 4.97 4.43 0.66
CA ILE A 10 4.97 4.45 -0.80
C ILE A 10 4.34 5.75 -1.29
N VAL A 11 5.11 6.53 -2.05
CA VAL A 11 4.55 7.67 -2.81
C VAL A 11 4.12 7.16 -4.17
N ASN A 12 2.85 7.37 -4.54
CA ASN A 12 2.25 6.86 -5.77
C ASN A 12 1.72 7.99 -6.65
N TRP A 13 1.99 7.89 -7.97
CA TRP A 13 1.36 8.73 -8.99
C TRP A 13 1.16 7.92 -10.26
N ASN A 14 -0.11 7.62 -10.60
CA ASN A 14 -0.51 6.94 -11.83
C ASN A 14 0.22 5.60 -12.10
N THR A 15 0.42 4.79 -11.05
CA THR A 15 1.11 3.49 -11.13
C THR A 15 0.29 2.29 -10.64
N LYS A 16 -1.04 2.26 -10.86
CA LYS A 16 -1.98 1.22 -10.39
C LYS A 16 -1.46 -0.21 -10.54
N TYR A 17 -0.97 -0.59 -11.73
CA TYR A 17 -0.50 -1.97 -11.99
C TYR A 17 0.72 -2.33 -11.12
N PHE A 18 1.70 -1.43 -11.03
CA PHE A 18 2.90 -1.67 -10.25
C PHE A 18 2.64 -1.59 -8.74
N LEU A 19 1.75 -0.68 -8.33
CA LEU A 19 1.33 -0.55 -6.94
C LEU A 19 0.65 -1.83 -6.45
N GLU A 20 -0.28 -2.39 -7.22
CA GLU A 20 -0.93 -3.67 -6.88
C GLU A 20 0.10 -4.81 -6.79
N LYS A 21 1.06 -4.88 -7.72
CA LYS A 21 2.13 -5.89 -7.66
C LYS A 21 3.05 -5.71 -6.46
N CYS A 22 3.36 -4.46 -6.10
CA CYS A 22 4.17 -4.14 -4.93
C CYS A 22 3.49 -4.64 -3.65
N PHE A 23 2.20 -4.34 -3.45
CA PHE A 23 1.46 -4.83 -2.29
C PHE A 23 1.46 -6.36 -2.23
N ARG A 24 1.13 -7.04 -3.34
CA ARG A 24 1.15 -8.52 -3.38
C ARG A 24 2.51 -9.07 -2.98
N SER A 25 3.59 -8.51 -3.52
CA SER A 25 4.95 -8.92 -3.16
C SER A 25 5.25 -8.71 -1.68
N VAL A 26 4.78 -7.61 -1.06
CA VAL A 26 4.97 -7.37 0.37
C VAL A 26 4.22 -8.40 1.20
N TYR A 27 2.92 -8.60 0.94
CA TYR A 27 2.10 -9.57 1.67
C TYR A 27 2.60 -11.02 1.52
N GLU A 28 3.11 -11.40 0.35
CA GLU A 28 3.64 -12.74 0.09
C GLU A 28 5.00 -13.00 0.76
N ASN A 29 5.76 -11.98 1.16
CA ASN A 29 7.15 -12.12 1.61
C ASN A 29 7.44 -11.55 3.01
N SER A 30 6.41 -11.13 3.75
CA SER A 30 6.57 -10.51 5.08
C SER A 30 6.07 -11.40 6.24
N ASP A 31 6.04 -12.71 6.03
CA ASP A 31 5.59 -13.68 7.05
C ASP A 31 6.37 -13.51 8.36
N GLY A 32 5.63 -13.39 9.47
CA GLY A 32 6.18 -13.22 10.81
C GLY A 32 6.58 -11.79 11.20
N LEU A 33 6.49 -10.82 10.28
CA LEU A 33 6.65 -9.40 10.58
C LEU A 33 5.29 -8.76 10.88
N ASN A 34 5.23 -7.94 11.93
CA ASN A 34 4.13 -7.00 12.12
C ASN A 34 4.45 -5.72 11.34
N PHE A 35 3.81 -5.51 10.20
CA PHE A 35 4.07 -4.35 9.34
C PHE A 35 2.82 -3.55 9.03
N GLU A 36 3.03 -2.31 8.60
CA GLU A 36 1.98 -1.40 8.12
C GLU A 36 2.42 -0.76 6.79
N ILE A 37 1.45 -0.42 5.95
CA ILE A 37 1.69 0.22 4.66
C ILE A 37 0.96 1.57 4.65
N PHE A 38 1.67 2.62 4.26
CA PHE A 38 1.13 3.93 3.94
C PHE A 38 1.34 4.23 2.46
N VAL A 39 0.30 4.71 1.80
CA VAL A 39 0.34 5.17 0.42
C VAL A 39 0.02 6.64 0.40
N ILE A 40 0.96 7.46 -0.05
CA ILE A 40 0.75 8.88 -0.30
C ILE A 40 0.46 9.01 -1.79
N ASP A 41 -0.81 9.21 -2.12
CA ASP A 41 -1.23 9.45 -3.48
C ASP A 41 -1.01 10.92 -3.86
N ASN A 42 -0.41 11.15 -5.03
CA ASN A 42 -0.09 12.48 -5.54
C ASN A 42 -1.04 12.87 -6.69
N ALA A 43 -2.35 12.88 -6.41
CA ALA A 43 -3.41 13.18 -7.37
C ALA A 43 -3.44 12.23 -8.59
N SER A 44 -3.42 10.92 -8.34
CA SER A 44 -3.58 9.91 -9.39
C SER A 44 -4.99 9.92 -9.99
N THR A 45 -5.07 9.64 -11.29
CA THR A 45 -6.33 9.53 -12.06
C THR A 45 -6.48 8.19 -12.76
N ASP A 46 -5.57 7.25 -12.53
CA ASP A 46 -5.54 5.92 -13.15
C ASP A 46 -6.37 4.85 -12.41
N GLY A 47 -7.08 5.25 -11.35
CA GLY A 47 -7.86 4.36 -10.49
C GLY A 47 -7.03 3.54 -9.50
N SER A 48 -5.77 3.93 -9.23
CA SER A 48 -4.95 3.35 -8.16
C SER A 48 -5.56 3.56 -6.77
N GLN A 49 -6.12 4.73 -6.48
CA GLN A 49 -6.82 5.02 -5.22
C GLN A 49 -7.99 4.05 -4.97
N GLN A 50 -8.88 3.87 -5.95
CA GLN A 50 -10.00 2.93 -5.86
C GLN A 50 -9.50 1.48 -5.68
N MET A 51 -8.45 1.10 -6.41
CA MET A 51 -7.84 -0.22 -6.28
C MET A 51 -7.32 -0.47 -4.86
N VAL A 52 -6.66 0.51 -4.23
CA VAL A 52 -6.21 0.40 -2.83
C VAL A 52 -7.41 0.19 -1.90
N LYS A 53 -8.43 1.05 -2.00
CA LYS A 53 -9.63 1.00 -1.15
C LYS A 53 -10.39 -0.34 -1.27
N GLU A 54 -10.49 -0.90 -2.48
CA GLU A 54 -11.27 -2.12 -2.72
C GLU A 54 -10.50 -3.42 -2.44
N LYS A 55 -9.20 -3.47 -2.78
CA LYS A 55 -8.42 -4.71 -2.73
C LYS A 55 -7.49 -4.81 -1.51
N PHE A 56 -7.11 -3.68 -0.92
CA PHE A 56 -6.13 -3.60 0.16
C PHE A 56 -6.63 -2.69 1.28
N PRO A 57 -7.77 -3.03 1.94
CA PRO A 57 -8.41 -2.18 2.92
C PRO A 57 -7.56 -1.92 4.18
N ASP A 58 -6.55 -2.75 4.44
CA ASP A 58 -5.62 -2.58 5.56
C ASP A 58 -4.48 -1.57 5.27
N VAL A 59 -4.38 -1.06 4.04
CA VAL A 59 -3.41 -0.04 3.64
C VAL A 59 -3.91 1.36 4.02
N ASN A 60 -3.07 2.14 4.67
CA ASN A 60 -3.36 3.52 5.02
C ASN A 60 -3.14 4.43 3.81
N LEU A 61 -4.22 4.74 3.09
CA LEU A 61 -4.19 5.66 1.96
C LEU A 61 -4.33 7.12 2.42
N ILE A 62 -3.42 7.98 1.96
CA ILE A 62 -3.42 9.43 2.12
C ILE A 62 -3.58 10.02 0.71
N GLU A 63 -4.61 10.84 0.51
CA GLU A 63 -5.02 11.40 -0.80
C GLU A 63 -5.15 12.93 -0.78
#